data_AF-A0A960VFY1-F1
#
_entry.id   AF-A0A960VFY1-F1
#
_cell.length_a   1.000
_cell.length_b   1.000
_cell.length_c   1.000
_cell.angle_alpha   90.00
_cell.angle_beta   90.00
_cell.angle_gamma   90.00
#
_symmetry.space_group_name_H-M   'P 1'
#
loop_
_entity.id
_entity.type
_entity.pdbx_description
1 polymer ?
#
loop_
_entity_poly.entity_id
_entity_poly.type
_entity_poly.pdbx_seq_one_letter_code
_entity_poly.pdbx_strand_id
1 'polypeptide(L)' 'VVNLASRIEQLNKTYNSKILVSEEVYNGNPGDKGELIGEVEVKGRKEKVKIYKLA' A
#
# COMPACT_ATOMS: atom_id res chain seq x y z
N VAL A 1 8.76 24.26 14.90
CA VAL A 1 7.72 23.49 14.18
C VAL A 1 8.42 22.53 13.20
N VAL A 2 8.71 21.29 13.61
CA VAL A 2 9.57 20.37 12.81
C VAL A 2 9.16 18.89 12.90
N ASN A 3 7.89 18.60 13.20
CA ASN A 3 7.51 17.23 13.60
C ASN A 3 6.82 16.41 12.50
N LEU A 4 6.26 17.07 11.47
CA LEU A 4 5.49 16.37 10.43
C LEU A 4 6.39 15.81 9.32
N ALA A 5 7.38 16.60 8.88
CA ALA A 5 8.31 16.20 7.82
C ALA A 5 9.15 14.97 8.22
N SER A 6 9.67 14.94 9.45
CA SER A 6 10.45 13.81 9.97
C SER A 6 9.62 12.53 10.10
N ARG A 7 8.32 12.65 10.40
CA ARG A 7 7.40 11.50 10.49
C ARG A 7 7.09 10.91 9.11
N ILE A 8 6.92 11.77 8.10
CA ILE A 8 6.72 11.35 6.70
C ILE A 8 7.99 10.68 6.16
N GLU A 9 9.17 11.18 6.50
CA GLU A 9 10.44 10.58 6.06
C GLU A 9 10.73 9.22 6.71
N GLN A 10 10.38 9.02 7.99
CA GLN A 10 10.49 7.72 8.65
C GLN A 10 9.52 6.68 8.06
N LEU A 11 8.31 7.09 7.70
CA LEU A 11 7.35 6.24 7.01
C LEU A 11 7.88 5.86 5.61
N ASN A 12 8.43 6.81 4.84
CA ASN A 12 9.05 6.52 3.54
C ASN A 12 10.20 5.51 3.62
N LYS A 13 11.03 5.55 4.69
CA LYS A 13 12.13 4.58 4.91
C LYS A 13 11.66 3.19 5.29
N THR A 14 10.45 3.05 5.84
CA THR A 14 9.93 1.76 6.34
C THR A 14 9.34 0.93 5.21
N TYR A 15 8.80 1.57 4.17
CA TYR A 15 7.98 0.86 3.18
C TYR A 15 8.69 0.51 1.87
N ASN A 16 9.84 1.12 1.55
CA ASN A 16 10.69 0.86 0.35
C ASN A 16 9.91 0.43 -0.93
N SER A 17 8.70 0.96 -1.07
CA SER A 17 7.77 0.95 -2.19
C SER A 17 6.83 2.09 -1.91
N LYS A 18 6.65 2.93 -2.92
CA LYS A 18 5.97 4.20 -2.74
C LYS A 18 4.45 4.06 -2.65
N ILE A 19 3.89 2.93 -3.11
CA ILE A 19 2.43 2.77 -3.21
C ILE A 19 2.03 1.30 -2.98
N LEU A 20 1.28 1.06 -1.90
CA LEU A 20 0.55 -0.18 -1.68
C LEU A 20 -0.92 0.07 -2.04
N VAL A 21 -1.51 -0.85 -2.80
CA VAL A 21 -2.89 -0.74 -3.28
C VAL A 21 -3.67 -2.02 -2.98
N SER A 22 -4.98 -1.90 -2.83
CA SER A 22 -5.87 -3.05 -2.74
C SER A 22 -6.03 -3.72 -4.11
N GLU A 23 -6.50 -4.97 -4.11
CA GLU A 23 -6.89 -5.69 -5.33
C GLU A 23 -7.82 -4.89 -6.24
N GLU A 24 -8.77 -4.17 -5.66
CA GLU A 24 -9.74 -3.35 -6.40
C GLU A 24 -9.06 -2.24 -7.20
N VAL A 25 -8.08 -1.56 -6.58
CA VAL A 25 -7.32 -0.48 -7.23
C VAL A 25 -6.32 -1.06 -8.25
N TYR A 26 -5.72 -2.21 -7.95
CA TYR A 26 -4.83 -2.90 -8.89
C TYR A 26 -5.57 -3.35 -10.15
N ASN A 27 -6.75 -3.96 -10.00
CA ASN A 27 -7.58 -4.39 -11.13
C ASN A 27 -8.13 -3.22 -11.96
N GLY A 28 -8.31 -2.05 -11.34
CA GLY A 28 -8.70 -0.82 -12.05
C GLY A 28 -7.59 -0.23 -12.93
N ASN A 29 -6.33 -0.60 -12.68
CA ASN A 29 -5.15 -0.07 -13.37
C ASN A 29 -4.31 -1.19 -14.01
N PRO A 30 -4.79 -1.83 -15.10
CA PRO A 30 -4.10 -2.96 -15.75
C PRO A 30 -2.74 -2.59 -16.40
N GLY A 31 -2.34 -1.32 -16.39
CA GLY A 31 -1.04 -0.86 -16.89
C GLY A 31 0.08 -0.84 -15.85
N ASP A 32 -0.26 -0.91 -14.56
CA ASP A 32 0.71 -0.85 -13.48
C ASP A 32 1.24 -2.25 -13.14
N LYS A 33 2.58 -2.40 -13.11
CA LYS A 33 3.22 -3.64 -12.67
C LYS A 33 3.23 -3.67 -11.14
N GLY A 34 2.35 -4.49 -10.56
CA GLY A 34 2.24 -4.70 -9.13
C GLY A 34 2.66 -6.11 -8.72
N GLU A 35 3.32 -6.23 -7.57
CA GLU A 35 3.64 -7.51 -6.92
C GLU A 35 2.60 -7.79 -5.83
N LEU A 36 2.00 -8.98 -5.81
CA LEU A 36 1.14 -9.40 -4.71
C LEU A 36 1.97 -9.60 -3.45
N ILE A 37 1.69 -8.83 -2.40
CA ILE A 37 2.40 -8.91 -1.11
C ILE A 37 1.69 -9.86 -0.15
N GLY A 38 0.37 -9.98 -0.25
CA GLY A 38 -0.41 -10.92 0.54
C GLY A 38 -1.80 -10.41 0.88
N GLU A 39 -2.48 -11.14 1.74
CA GLU A 39 -3.84 -10.86 2.18
C GLU A 39 -3.85 -10.25 3.57
N VAL A 40 -4.52 -9.10 3.74
CA VAL A 40 -4.67 -8.45 5.04
C VAL A 40 -6.14 -8.31 5.40
N GLU A 41 -6.45 -8.52 6.67
CA GLU A 41 -7.78 -8.23 7.20
C GLU A 41 -7.88 -6.72 7.48
N VAL A 42 -8.79 -6.05 6.78
CA VAL A 42 -9.00 -4.61 6.95
C VAL A 42 -10.16 -4.40 7.91
N LYS A 43 -9.91 -3.66 9.00
CA LYS A 43 -10.92 -3.32 9.99
C LYS A 43 -12.11 -2.61 9.34
N GLY A 44 -13.27 -3.27 9.31
CA GLY A 44 -14.49 -2.77 8.66
C GLY A 44 -14.92 -3.53 7.41
N ARG A 45 -14.10 -4.48 6.91
CA ARG A 45 -14.51 -5.48 5.91
C ARG A 45 -14.48 -6.88 6.54
N LYS A 46 -15.48 -7.70 6.24
CA LYS A 46 -15.52 -9.11 6.68
C LYS A 46 -14.57 -10.00 5.87
N GLU A 47 -14.12 -9.51 4.72
CA GLU A 47 -13.32 -10.27 3.77
C GLU A 47 -11.87 -9.75 3.76
N LYS A 48 -10.93 -10.69 3.62
CA LYS A 48 -9.51 -10.38 3.48
C LYS A 48 -9.29 -9.65 2.15
N VAL A 49 -8.50 -8.58 2.19
CA VAL A 49 -8.17 -7.79 1.01
C VAL A 49 -6.75 -8.13 0.59
N LYS A 50 -6.56 -8.53 -0.67
CA LYS A 50 -5.23 -8.69 -1.25
C LYS A 50 -4.58 -7.33 -1.45
N ILE A 51 -3.33 -7.23 -1.06
CA ILE A 51 -2.50 -6.02 -1.16
C ILE A 51 -1.43 -6.26 -2.21
N TYR A 52 -1.35 -5.31 -3.14
CA TYR A 52 -0.37 -5.28 -4.21
C TYR A 52 0.56 -4.09 -4.00
N LYS A 53 1.83 -4.29 -4.30
CA LYS A 53 2.88 -3.29 -4.25
C LYS A 53 3.18 -2.83 -5.66
N LEU A 54 2.92 -1.56 -5.94
CA LEU A 54 3.28 -0.95 -7.22
C LEU A 54 4.77 -0.54 -7.18
N ALA A 55 5.48 -0.78 -8.28
CA ALA A 55 6.90 -0.45 -8.46
C ALA A 55 7.11 1.03 -8.77
#